data_AF-A0AAU2Z810-F1
#
_entry.id   AF-A0AAU2Z810-F1
#
_cell.length_a   1.000
_cell.length_b   1.000
_cell.length_c   1.000
_cell.angle_alpha   90.00
_cell.angle_beta   90.00
_cell.angle_gamma   90.00
#
_symmetry.space_group_name_H-M   'P 1'
#
loop_
_entity.id
_entity.type
_entity.pdbx_description
1 polymer ?
#
loop_
_entity_poly.entity_id
_entity_poly.type
_entity_poly.pdbx_seq_one_letter_code
_entity_poly.pdbx_strand_id
1 'polypeptide(L)'
;MLPESIPAVTVRGRFLSPDGRPLSGSVVFRAPAQLTFPQSDVILGGPVVAQLDAQGAIEVVLPATDAPDMDPSGWAYIVAEQLVGIPAGRSYNILLPRAQPEVDLADIAPTDPSKPNYVGVPGPAGLAGPAGPRGDTGATGTTGATGPVGVPGVVQSVNGKSAAAVVLAAVDVGAVANTGGYSRMDGTLHVVYAGTQADVFKASDAAQSKYTAVNKNAELVTNATATFNDARIGGGLATFGGGAGGILAFANAATPPTSNPVGALLYAEGGVLKVRQADGTVFTVAAAPVTSVNTMTGAIVLAAADIGAATAVHTHTAADVGAVATGTAVLLTGTQTVAGNKTFSGNVTVQGVGQTQAIVKTADTSRTSTATAAADAHLILPVVANATYIVEAVLVWTNGGGGFRADWSAPSGASMVWTDNDGAGAADLGTDLTFSVTTGTTFQGALVIGATAGNLVVRWAQNASNTAATVLLAGSYLKLERVA
;
A
#
# COMPACT_ATOMS: atom_id res chain seq x y z
N MET A 1 32.46 11.01 -10.38
CA MET A 1 33.61 10.30 -9.75
C MET A 1 33.06 9.40 -8.67
N LEU A 2 33.63 8.21 -8.47
CA LEU A 2 33.22 7.29 -7.41
C LEU A 2 33.70 7.81 -6.05
N PRO A 3 32.95 7.60 -4.95
CA PRO A 3 33.44 7.86 -3.60
C PRO A 3 34.73 7.08 -3.30
N GLU A 4 35.67 7.68 -2.55
CA GLU A 4 36.94 7.03 -2.15
C GLU A 4 36.74 5.78 -1.30
N SER A 5 35.58 5.63 -0.66
CA SER A 5 35.20 4.48 0.14
C SER A 5 34.89 3.22 -0.70
N ILE A 6 34.69 3.36 -2.01
CA ILE A 6 34.45 2.24 -2.93
C ILE A 6 35.78 1.90 -3.63
N PRO A 7 36.38 0.71 -3.38
CA PRO A 7 37.56 0.28 -4.11
C PRO A 7 37.27 0.24 -5.61
N ALA A 8 38.15 0.85 -6.40
CA ALA A 8 38.02 0.95 -7.84
C ALA A 8 39.28 0.50 -8.55
N VAL A 9 39.11 0.08 -9.81
CA VAL A 9 40.15 -0.36 -10.73
C VAL A 9 40.13 0.56 -11.94
N THR A 10 41.29 1.09 -12.32
CA THR A 10 41.46 1.84 -13.57
C THR A 10 41.67 0.85 -14.71
N VAL A 11 40.76 0.86 -15.68
CA VAL A 11 40.84 0.05 -16.89
C VAL A 11 41.31 0.91 -18.05
N ARG A 12 42.37 0.47 -18.71
CA ARG A 12 42.90 1.07 -19.95
C ARG A 12 42.71 0.12 -21.12
N GLY A 13 42.76 0.66 -22.33
CA GLY A 13 42.80 -0.13 -23.54
C GLY A 13 43.13 0.74 -24.74
N ARG A 14 43.76 0.16 -25.76
CA ARG A 14 44.09 0.87 -27.00
C ARG A 14 43.69 0.06 -28.22
N PHE A 15 42.88 0.67 -29.08
CA PHE A 15 42.27 0.04 -30.23
C PHE A 15 42.78 0.68 -31.51
N LEU A 16 43.61 -0.07 -32.24
CA LEU A 16 44.18 0.34 -33.52
C LEU A 16 43.72 -0.62 -34.61
N SER A 17 43.56 -0.12 -35.83
CA SER A 17 43.47 -0.97 -37.01
C SER A 17 44.81 -1.64 -37.31
N PRO A 18 44.86 -2.72 -38.11
CA PRO A 18 46.12 -3.43 -38.42
C PRO A 18 47.21 -2.56 -39.08
N ASP A 19 46.84 -1.44 -39.71
CA ASP A 19 47.76 -0.43 -40.27
C ASP A 19 48.17 0.65 -39.24
N GLY A 20 47.84 0.45 -37.96
CA GLY A 20 48.28 1.27 -36.83
C GLY A 20 47.47 2.55 -36.60
N ARG A 21 46.38 2.77 -37.33
CA ARG A 21 45.53 3.96 -37.14
C ARG A 21 44.59 3.78 -35.93
N PRO A 22 44.37 4.83 -35.12
CA PRO A 22 43.35 4.82 -34.08
C PRO A 22 41.96 4.45 -34.61
N LEU A 23 41.32 3.47 -33.97
CA LEU A 23 39.89 3.22 -34.17
C LEU A 23 39.07 4.26 -33.40
N SER A 24 37.81 4.43 -33.80
CA SER A 24 36.83 5.27 -33.11
C SER A 24 35.63 4.43 -32.65
N GLY A 25 34.90 4.91 -31.66
CA GLY A 25 33.78 4.18 -31.06
C GLY A 25 33.85 4.21 -29.54
N SER A 26 33.30 3.19 -28.89
CA SER A 26 33.28 3.09 -27.43
C SER A 26 33.43 1.67 -26.92
N VAL A 27 33.84 1.54 -25.66
CA VAL A 27 33.79 0.29 -24.90
C VAL A 27 32.75 0.44 -23.80
N VAL A 28 31.81 -0.50 -23.76
CA VAL A 28 30.68 -0.50 -22.81
C VAL A 28 30.92 -1.57 -21.75
N PHE A 29 30.98 -1.15 -20.50
CA PHE A 29 31.12 -2.03 -19.33
C PHE A 29 29.77 -2.17 -18.64
N ARG A 30 29.28 -3.41 -18.53
CA ARG A 30 27.99 -3.71 -17.89
C ARG A 30 28.21 -4.47 -16.60
N ALA A 31 27.85 -3.82 -15.49
CA ALA A 31 27.61 -4.49 -14.21
C ALA A 31 26.16 -5.03 -14.18
N PRO A 32 25.77 -5.77 -13.12
CA PRO A 32 24.37 -6.04 -12.81
C PRO A 32 23.53 -4.76 -12.83
N ALA A 33 22.21 -4.90 -13.05
CA ALA A 33 21.31 -3.76 -13.27
C ALA A 33 21.37 -2.69 -12.17
N GLN A 34 21.59 -3.12 -10.93
CA GLN A 34 21.87 -2.27 -9.78
C GLN A 34 23.01 -2.89 -8.99
N LEU A 35 23.90 -2.03 -8.49
CA LEU A 35 25.03 -2.38 -7.66
C LEU A 35 25.03 -1.48 -6.42
N THR A 36 24.81 -2.06 -5.25
CA THR A 36 24.65 -1.32 -4.00
C THR A 36 25.90 -1.44 -3.15
N PHE A 37 26.34 -0.33 -2.55
CA PHE A 37 27.43 -0.23 -1.58
C PHE A 37 26.88 0.38 -0.29
N PRO A 38 26.31 -0.43 0.62
CA PRO A 38 25.62 0.05 1.81
C PRO A 38 26.50 0.89 2.75
N GLN A 39 27.79 0.56 2.89
CA GLN A 39 28.70 1.35 3.74
C GLN A 39 29.10 2.70 3.14
N SER A 40 28.87 2.88 1.84
CA SER A 40 29.12 4.14 1.14
C SER A 40 27.85 4.90 0.80
N ASP A 41 26.67 4.39 1.20
CA ASP A 41 25.35 4.93 0.85
C ASP A 41 25.18 5.20 -0.66
N VAL A 42 25.72 4.31 -1.51
CA VAL A 42 25.71 4.49 -2.98
C VAL A 42 25.03 3.32 -3.68
N ILE A 43 24.16 3.64 -4.64
CA ILE A 43 23.62 2.71 -5.63
C ILE A 43 24.12 3.15 -7.01
N LEU A 44 24.84 2.26 -7.70
CA LEU A 44 25.26 2.45 -9.07
C LEU A 44 24.30 1.70 -10.00
N GLY A 45 23.97 2.31 -11.14
CA GLY A 45 23.08 1.71 -12.13
C GLY A 45 23.51 2.05 -13.55
N GLY A 46 23.11 1.19 -14.48
CA GLY A 46 23.38 1.36 -15.91
C GLY A 46 24.82 1.00 -16.32
N PRO A 47 25.08 0.91 -17.63
CA PRO A 47 26.41 0.65 -18.15
C PRO A 47 27.32 1.87 -18.07
N VAL A 48 28.63 1.65 -17.92
CA VAL A 48 29.64 2.69 -18.10
C VAL A 48 30.14 2.64 -19.53
N VAL A 49 30.10 3.77 -20.23
CA VAL A 49 30.55 3.88 -21.63
C VAL A 49 31.82 4.72 -21.69
N ALA A 50 32.95 4.10 -22.05
CA ALA A 50 34.21 4.78 -22.28
C ALA A 50 34.38 5.07 -23.78
N GLN A 51 34.44 6.35 -24.15
CA GLN A 51 34.68 6.77 -25.54
C GLN A 51 36.18 6.67 -25.86
N LEU A 52 36.51 6.20 -27.06
CA LEU A 52 37.88 6.20 -27.55
C LEU A 52 38.33 7.65 -27.83
N ASP A 53 39.52 8.01 -27.36
CA ASP A 53 40.13 9.31 -27.64
C ASP A 53 40.73 9.38 -29.07
N ALA A 54 41.37 10.50 -29.40
CA ALA A 54 42.01 10.71 -30.72
C ALA A 54 43.19 9.76 -30.99
N GLN A 55 43.68 9.04 -29.98
CA GLN A 55 44.72 8.01 -30.08
C GLN A 55 44.15 6.58 -30.07
N GLY A 56 42.81 6.45 -30.01
CA GLY A 56 42.10 5.18 -29.99
C GLY A 56 42.14 4.50 -28.62
N ALA A 57 42.44 5.26 -27.56
CA ALA A 57 42.59 4.75 -26.21
C ALA A 57 41.37 5.06 -25.33
N ILE A 58 41.19 4.25 -24.29
CA ILE A 58 40.25 4.51 -23.20
C ILE A 58 40.99 4.51 -21.87
N GLU A 59 40.47 5.27 -20.92
CA GLU A 59 40.80 5.18 -19.51
C GLU A 59 39.51 5.38 -18.72
N VAL A 60 39.13 4.38 -17.91
CA VAL A 60 37.89 4.42 -17.13
C VAL A 60 38.12 3.81 -15.75
N VAL A 61 37.58 4.46 -14.72
CA VAL A 61 37.63 3.97 -13.35
C VAL A 61 36.32 3.25 -13.04
N LEU A 62 36.40 1.96 -12.72
CA LEU A 62 35.25 1.10 -12.45
C LEU A 62 35.33 0.52 -11.02
N PRO A 63 34.20 0.30 -10.33
CA PRO A 63 34.21 -0.45 -9.07
C PRO A 63 34.89 -1.82 -9.21
N ALA A 64 35.68 -2.20 -8.20
CA ALA A 64 36.29 -3.53 -8.16
C ALA A 64 35.21 -4.62 -8.01
N THR A 65 35.35 -5.74 -8.71
CA THR A 65 34.37 -6.84 -8.69
C THR A 65 34.33 -7.60 -7.35
N ASP A 66 35.35 -7.40 -6.51
CA ASP A 66 35.49 -7.94 -5.15
C ASP A 66 35.46 -6.84 -4.07
N ALA A 67 34.85 -5.70 -4.38
CA ALA A 67 34.64 -4.64 -3.40
C ALA A 67 33.85 -5.16 -2.18
N PRO A 68 34.26 -4.80 -0.95
CA PRO A 68 33.60 -5.29 0.26
C PRO A 68 32.17 -4.76 0.34
N ASP A 69 31.28 -5.58 0.91
CA ASP A 69 29.89 -5.23 1.21
C ASP A 69 29.04 -4.82 0.00
N MET A 70 29.50 -5.12 -1.23
CA MET A 70 28.79 -4.87 -2.48
C MET A 70 27.70 -5.92 -2.75
N ASP A 71 26.51 -5.47 -3.16
CA ASP A 71 25.36 -6.33 -3.50
C ASP A 71 24.84 -6.02 -4.93
N PRO A 72 24.76 -7.01 -5.85
CA PRO A 72 25.19 -8.40 -5.70
C PRO A 72 26.72 -8.53 -5.65
N SER A 73 27.20 -9.63 -5.07
CA SER A 73 28.61 -10.05 -5.11
C SER A 73 28.83 -11.19 -6.11
N GLY A 74 30.09 -11.48 -6.47
CA GLY A 74 30.45 -12.63 -7.30
C GLY A 74 30.06 -12.52 -8.78
N TRP A 75 29.83 -11.30 -9.29
CA TRP A 75 29.57 -11.03 -10.71
C TRP A 75 30.86 -10.62 -11.44
N ALA A 76 30.79 -10.62 -12.77
CA ALA A 76 31.84 -10.14 -13.67
C ALA A 76 31.28 -9.07 -14.59
N TYR A 77 32.11 -8.10 -15.00
CA TYR A 77 31.71 -7.12 -16.00
C TYR A 77 31.54 -7.80 -17.36
N ILE A 78 30.47 -7.48 -18.07
CA ILE A 78 30.38 -7.75 -19.50
C ILE A 78 30.94 -6.54 -20.24
N VAL A 79 32.07 -6.73 -20.92
CA VAL A 79 32.68 -5.74 -21.81
C VAL A 79 32.11 -5.93 -23.19
N ALA A 80 31.60 -4.86 -23.82
CA ALA A 80 31.17 -4.86 -25.21
C ALA A 80 31.94 -3.78 -25.98
N GLU A 81 32.72 -4.20 -26.97
CA GLU A 81 33.51 -3.32 -27.83
C GLU A 81 32.65 -2.88 -29.02
N GLN A 82 32.25 -1.60 -29.03
CA GLN A 82 31.44 -0.98 -30.08
C GLN A 82 32.33 -0.07 -30.94
N LEU A 83 33.17 -0.71 -31.77
CA LEU A 83 34.18 -0.05 -32.60
C LEU A 83 33.65 0.18 -34.02
N VAL A 84 33.81 1.40 -34.51
CA VAL A 84 33.39 1.79 -35.86
C VAL A 84 34.25 1.07 -36.90
N GLY A 85 33.60 0.42 -37.87
CA GLY A 85 34.27 -0.32 -38.95
C GLY A 85 34.54 -1.80 -38.64
N ILE A 86 34.20 -2.29 -37.44
CA ILE A 86 34.26 -3.72 -37.08
C ILE A 86 32.82 -4.28 -37.02
N PRO A 87 32.39 -5.12 -37.99
CA PRO A 87 30.99 -5.52 -38.14
C PRO A 87 30.44 -6.43 -37.03
N ALA A 88 31.30 -7.08 -36.26
CA ALA A 88 30.94 -7.95 -35.15
C ALA A 88 31.52 -7.37 -33.85
N GLY A 89 30.70 -6.67 -33.07
CA GLY A 89 31.09 -6.21 -31.74
C GLY A 89 31.47 -7.40 -30.87
N ARG A 90 32.66 -7.37 -30.26
CA ARG A 90 33.12 -8.43 -29.37
C ARG A 90 32.52 -8.21 -27.97
N SER A 91 32.15 -9.30 -27.30
CA SER A 91 31.74 -9.24 -25.90
C SER A 91 32.35 -10.38 -25.09
N TYR A 92 32.87 -10.04 -23.90
CA TYR A 92 33.54 -10.98 -23.01
C TYR A 92 33.38 -10.54 -21.55
N ASN A 93 33.62 -11.46 -20.63
CA ASN A 93 33.49 -11.22 -19.20
C ASN A 93 34.87 -10.98 -18.59
N ILE A 94 34.98 -9.98 -17.71
CA ILE A 94 36.21 -9.70 -16.96
C ILE A 94 35.93 -9.58 -15.45
N LEU A 95 36.89 -10.00 -14.64
CA LEU A 95 36.95 -9.69 -13.21
C LEU A 95 37.95 -8.55 -13.02
N LEU A 96 37.61 -7.59 -12.16
CA LEU A 96 38.46 -6.46 -11.80
C LEU A 96 38.74 -6.52 -10.29
N PRO A 97 39.62 -7.42 -9.83
CA PRO A 97 39.90 -7.56 -8.41
C PRO A 97 40.66 -6.34 -7.88
N ARG A 98 40.35 -5.89 -6.67
CA ARG A 98 41.01 -4.75 -6.00
C ARG A 98 42.52 -4.94 -5.81
N ALA A 99 42.99 -6.19 -5.84
CA ALA A 99 44.41 -6.52 -5.78
C ALA A 99 45.17 -6.09 -7.06
N GLN A 100 44.46 -5.80 -8.15
CA GLN A 100 44.97 -5.29 -9.41
C GLN A 100 44.33 -3.92 -9.69
N PRO A 101 44.86 -2.83 -9.11
CA PRO A 101 44.24 -1.50 -9.20
C PRO A 101 44.31 -0.87 -10.60
N GLU A 102 45.14 -1.42 -11.50
CA GLU A 102 45.24 -1.02 -12.89
C GLU A 102 45.25 -2.27 -13.79
N VAL A 103 44.45 -2.23 -14.84
CA VAL A 103 44.26 -3.35 -15.79
C VAL A 103 44.22 -2.80 -17.21
N ASP A 104 45.04 -3.35 -18.11
CA ASP A 104 44.90 -3.10 -19.55
C ASP A 104 44.06 -4.22 -20.19
N LEU A 105 43.04 -3.85 -20.97
CA LEU A 105 42.21 -4.80 -21.69
C LEU A 105 43.03 -5.67 -22.65
N ALA A 106 44.16 -5.20 -23.18
CA ALA A 106 45.00 -6.00 -24.08
C ALA A 106 45.60 -7.24 -23.39
N ASP A 107 45.80 -7.21 -22.07
CA ASP A 107 46.39 -8.31 -21.30
C ASP A 107 45.37 -9.37 -20.91
N ILE A 108 44.09 -8.99 -20.80
CA ILE A 108 43.03 -9.86 -20.27
C ILE A 108 41.94 -10.21 -21.28
N ALA A 109 41.82 -9.45 -22.38
CA ALA A 109 40.84 -9.74 -23.42
C ALA A 109 41.18 -11.09 -24.06
N PRO A 110 40.22 -12.04 -24.14
CA PRO A 110 40.46 -13.32 -24.79
C PRO A 110 40.92 -13.09 -26.24
N THR A 111 42.00 -13.71 -26.70
CA THR A 111 42.51 -13.50 -28.08
C THR A 111 41.87 -14.43 -29.12
N ASP A 112 41.04 -15.40 -28.68
CA ASP A 112 40.40 -16.40 -29.54
C ASP A 112 38.87 -16.42 -29.35
N PRO A 113 38.08 -15.89 -30.30
CA PRO A 113 36.61 -15.88 -30.21
C PRO A 113 35.95 -17.28 -30.40
N SER A 114 36.72 -18.34 -30.63
CA SER A 114 36.23 -19.73 -30.83
C SER A 114 36.47 -20.68 -29.64
N LYS A 115 37.04 -20.20 -28.53
CA LYS A 115 37.28 -20.97 -27.29
C LYS A 115 36.37 -20.49 -26.14
N PRO A 116 35.92 -21.37 -25.21
CA PRO A 116 35.12 -20.96 -24.05
C PRO A 116 35.88 -19.99 -23.12
N ASN A 117 35.14 -19.03 -22.55
CA ASN A 117 35.60 -17.83 -21.81
C ASN A 117 36.24 -18.11 -20.43
N TYR A 118 37.43 -18.72 -20.37
CA TYR A 118 38.31 -18.61 -19.20
C TYR A 118 39.79 -18.86 -19.54
N VAL A 119 40.68 -17.95 -19.12
CA VAL A 119 42.14 -18.17 -19.09
C VAL A 119 42.65 -17.77 -17.71
N GLY A 120 43.22 -18.72 -16.97
CA GLY A 120 44.01 -18.45 -15.76
C GLY A 120 45.46 -18.16 -16.14
N VAL A 121 46.08 -17.18 -15.48
CA VAL A 121 47.46 -16.74 -15.75
C VAL A 121 48.46 -17.62 -14.95
N PRO A 122 49.41 -18.33 -15.59
CA PRO A 122 50.47 -19.05 -14.87
C PRO A 122 51.61 -18.13 -14.39
N GLY A 123 52.14 -18.40 -13.20
CA GLY A 123 53.33 -17.73 -12.65
C GLY A 123 54.66 -18.12 -13.33
N PRO A 124 55.77 -17.41 -13.03
CA PRO A 124 56.97 -17.35 -13.86
C PRO A 124 57.75 -18.69 -13.96
N ALA A 125 58.37 -18.89 -15.12
CA ALA A 125 59.17 -20.07 -15.47
C ALA A 125 60.48 -20.16 -14.65
N GLY A 126 60.73 -21.33 -14.05
CA GLY A 126 62.00 -21.68 -13.42
C GLY A 126 63.10 -21.95 -14.45
N LEU A 127 64.34 -21.62 -14.09
CA LEU A 127 65.54 -21.80 -14.92
C LEU A 127 65.85 -23.29 -15.22
N ALA A 128 66.41 -23.51 -16.41
CA ALA A 128 66.76 -24.82 -16.96
C ALA A 128 67.87 -25.54 -16.18
N GLY A 129 67.66 -26.83 -15.87
CA GLY A 129 68.72 -27.77 -15.50
C GLY A 129 69.18 -28.60 -16.72
N PRO A 130 70.49 -28.80 -16.94
CA PRO A 130 71.01 -29.55 -18.08
C PRO A 130 70.91 -31.08 -17.91
N ALA A 131 71.11 -31.75 -19.05
CA ALA A 131 70.75 -33.13 -19.37
C ALA A 131 71.56 -34.25 -18.68
N GLY A 132 70.96 -35.45 -18.70
CA GLY A 132 71.66 -36.73 -18.73
C GLY A 132 70.69 -37.89 -18.97
N PRO A 133 70.71 -38.56 -20.14
CA PRO A 133 69.93 -39.78 -20.40
C PRO A 133 70.71 -41.05 -20.00
N ARG A 134 69.98 -42.18 -19.99
CA ARG A 134 70.44 -43.60 -20.08
C ARG A 134 70.50 -44.35 -18.73
N GLY A 135 69.92 -45.54 -18.59
CA GLY A 135 69.17 -46.37 -19.54
C GLY A 135 68.58 -47.64 -18.87
N ASP A 136 67.75 -48.34 -19.63
CA ASP A 136 67.16 -49.64 -19.27
C ASP A 136 68.16 -50.81 -19.37
N THR A 137 67.78 -51.93 -18.73
CA THR A 137 68.26 -53.33 -18.91
C THR A 137 69.33 -53.80 -17.90
N GLY A 138 69.23 -54.94 -17.21
CA GLY A 138 68.36 -56.10 -17.45
C GLY A 138 68.38 -57.19 -16.37
N ALA A 139 68.10 -58.41 -16.83
CA ALA A 139 67.42 -59.50 -16.15
C ALA A 139 68.17 -60.23 -15.01
N THR A 140 67.33 -60.83 -14.16
CA THR A 140 67.52 -61.91 -13.18
C THR A 140 68.71 -62.84 -13.44
N GLY A 141 69.62 -62.91 -12.45
CA GLY A 141 70.59 -63.99 -12.26
C GLY A 141 70.20 -64.86 -11.08
N THR A 142 70.40 -66.16 -11.24
CA THR A 142 69.93 -67.28 -10.40
C THR A 142 70.36 -67.23 -8.93
N THR A 143 69.41 -67.62 -8.06
CA THR A 143 69.55 -67.98 -6.64
C THR A 143 70.81 -68.81 -6.35
N GLY A 144 71.74 -68.22 -5.60
CA GLY A 144 72.81 -68.93 -4.88
C GLY A 144 72.34 -69.31 -3.48
N ALA A 145 72.76 -70.49 -3.01
CA ALA A 145 72.31 -71.13 -1.78
C ALA A 145 72.22 -70.19 -0.56
N THR A 146 71.09 -70.26 0.14
CA THR A 146 70.88 -69.67 1.46
C THR A 146 72.01 -70.08 2.40
N GLY A 147 72.89 -69.12 2.75
CA GLY A 147 73.79 -69.27 3.90
C GLY A 147 72.98 -69.47 5.18
N PRO A 148 73.57 -70.01 6.26
CA PRO A 148 72.86 -70.18 7.53
C PRO A 148 72.18 -68.86 7.90
N VAL A 149 70.91 -68.94 8.30
CA VAL A 149 70.13 -67.79 8.78
C VAL A 149 71.00 -67.03 9.77
N GLY A 150 71.45 -65.84 9.37
CA GLY A 150 72.12 -64.93 10.29
C GLY A 150 71.19 -64.74 11.49
N VAL A 151 71.74 -64.91 12.69
CA VAL A 151 71.07 -64.56 13.95
C VAL A 151 70.33 -63.23 13.71
N PRO A 152 69.03 -63.09 14.04
CA PRO A 152 68.27 -61.88 13.72
C PRO A 152 69.09 -60.66 14.10
N GLY A 153 69.35 -59.78 13.13
CA GLY A 153 70.19 -58.60 13.33
C GLY A 153 69.61 -57.76 14.46
N VAL A 154 70.19 -57.87 15.65
CA VAL A 154 69.89 -56.95 16.75
C VAL A 154 70.36 -55.58 16.30
N VAL A 155 69.47 -54.60 16.41
CA VAL A 155 69.79 -53.21 16.10
C VAL A 155 70.98 -52.80 16.97
N GLN A 156 72.16 -52.64 16.35
CA GLN A 156 73.42 -52.36 17.05
C GLN A 156 73.42 -50.94 17.64
N SER A 157 72.66 -50.01 17.04
CA SER A 157 72.41 -48.68 17.60
C SER A 157 71.09 -48.08 17.12
N VAL A 158 70.41 -47.32 18.00
CA VAL A 158 69.31 -46.40 17.65
C VAL A 158 69.66 -45.04 18.24
N ASN A 159 69.68 -43.99 17.41
CA ASN A 159 69.96 -42.60 17.84
C ASN A 159 71.20 -42.45 18.74
N GLY A 160 72.28 -43.20 18.45
CA GLY A 160 73.56 -43.11 19.17
C GLY A 160 73.69 -43.99 20.42
N LYS A 161 72.67 -44.78 20.79
CA LYS A 161 72.76 -45.76 21.90
C LYS A 161 73.15 -47.14 21.37
N SER A 162 74.34 -47.64 21.73
CA SER A 162 74.79 -49.02 21.43
C SER A 162 74.97 -49.84 22.70
N ALA A 163 74.21 -50.93 22.82
CA ALA A 163 74.32 -51.92 23.89
C ALA A 163 73.83 -53.29 23.37
N ALA A 164 74.21 -54.38 24.06
CA ALA A 164 73.77 -55.74 23.70
C ALA A 164 72.22 -55.91 23.74
N ALA A 165 71.53 -55.08 24.51
CA ALA A 165 70.08 -54.88 24.45
C ALA A 165 69.78 -53.37 24.48
N VAL A 166 69.22 -52.84 23.39
CA VAL A 166 68.89 -51.42 23.27
C VAL A 166 67.54 -51.17 23.94
N VAL A 167 67.56 -50.66 25.17
CA VAL A 167 66.34 -50.21 25.89
C VAL A 167 66.10 -48.74 25.53
N LEU A 168 65.00 -48.47 24.84
CA LEU A 168 64.60 -47.14 24.42
C LEU A 168 63.45 -46.64 25.30
N ALA A 169 63.63 -45.49 25.91
CA ALA A 169 62.53 -44.71 26.46
C ALA A 169 61.80 -43.97 25.32
N ALA A 170 60.57 -43.50 25.55
CA ALA A 170 59.79 -42.80 24.54
C ALA A 170 60.56 -41.59 23.94
N VAL A 171 61.32 -40.88 24.78
CA VAL A 171 62.20 -39.78 24.37
C VAL A 171 63.27 -40.18 23.35
N ASP A 172 63.74 -41.43 23.37
CA ASP A 172 64.85 -41.88 22.54
C ASP A 172 64.47 -42.04 21.07
N VAL A 173 63.19 -42.17 20.78
CA VAL A 173 62.63 -42.34 19.42
C VAL A 173 61.67 -41.22 19.04
N GLY A 174 61.61 -40.15 19.85
CA GLY A 174 60.64 -39.07 19.67
C GLY A 174 59.18 -39.51 19.85
N ALA A 175 58.94 -40.66 20.49
CA ALA A 175 57.61 -41.15 20.81
C ALA A 175 57.09 -40.52 22.10
N VAL A 176 55.76 -40.46 22.24
CA VAL A 176 55.10 -40.02 23.46
C VAL A 176 54.90 -41.21 24.39
N ALA A 177 55.30 -41.09 25.66
CA ALA A 177 55.04 -42.12 26.66
C ALA A 177 53.52 -42.27 26.90
N ASN A 178 53.02 -43.50 27.01
CA ASN A 178 51.60 -43.83 27.24
C ASN A 178 51.05 -43.38 28.62
N THR A 179 51.82 -42.58 29.37
CA THR A 179 51.44 -41.99 30.64
C THR A 179 51.51 -40.47 30.54
N GLY A 180 50.48 -39.87 29.95
CA GLY A 180 50.15 -38.45 30.13
C GLY A 180 51.12 -37.41 29.56
N GLY A 181 52.02 -37.78 28.64
CA GLY A 181 52.88 -36.81 27.96
C GLY A 181 52.15 -36.08 26.83
N TYR A 182 52.26 -34.75 26.76
CA TYR A 182 51.83 -33.96 25.60
C TYR A 182 52.91 -34.04 24.50
N SER A 183 52.55 -34.48 23.29
CA SER A 183 53.42 -34.26 22.13
C SER A 183 53.35 -32.79 21.75
N ARG A 184 54.44 -32.04 21.93
CA ARG A 184 54.54 -30.69 21.36
C ARG A 184 54.74 -30.83 19.86
N MET A 185 53.70 -30.54 19.08
CA MET A 185 53.86 -30.30 17.64
C MET A 185 54.23 -28.83 17.45
N ASP A 186 55.35 -28.54 16.81
CA ASP A 186 55.74 -27.20 16.39
C ASP A 186 55.21 -26.89 14.97
N GLY A 187 53.89 -27.05 14.76
CA GLY A 187 53.27 -26.80 13.46
C GLY A 187 51.74 -26.92 13.48
N THR A 188 51.11 -26.76 12.31
CA THR A 188 49.68 -27.03 12.15
C THR A 188 49.42 -28.53 12.13
N LEU A 189 48.56 -29.00 13.03
CA LEU A 189 48.10 -30.39 13.03
C LEU A 189 47.15 -30.62 11.84
N HIS A 190 47.68 -31.16 10.74
CA HIS A 190 46.89 -31.57 9.58
C HIS A 190 46.58 -33.08 9.68
N VAL A 191 45.36 -33.43 10.11
CA VAL A 191 44.91 -34.83 10.20
C VAL A 191 44.13 -35.19 8.94
N VAL A 192 44.76 -35.98 8.06
CA VAL A 192 44.08 -36.59 6.91
C VAL A 192 43.69 -38.01 7.31
N TYR A 193 42.41 -38.23 7.62
CA TYR A 193 41.89 -39.54 8.03
C TYR A 193 41.19 -40.24 6.85
N ALA A 194 41.70 -41.41 6.45
CA ALA A 194 41.16 -42.22 5.34
C ALA A 194 40.37 -43.46 5.80
N GLY A 195 40.11 -43.60 7.11
CA GLY A 195 39.39 -44.75 7.67
C GLY A 195 37.87 -44.62 7.58
N THR A 196 37.16 -45.74 7.57
CA THR A 196 35.68 -45.77 7.43
C THR A 196 34.92 -45.82 8.76
N GLN A 197 35.62 -46.03 9.89
CA GLN A 197 34.99 -46.43 11.16
C GLN A 197 35.35 -45.58 12.40
N ALA A 198 36.46 -44.83 12.45
CA ALA A 198 36.82 -44.05 13.65
C ALA A 198 36.72 -42.52 13.43
N ASP A 199 36.64 -41.79 14.53
CA ASP A 199 36.62 -40.32 14.55
C ASP A 199 38.01 -39.74 14.25
N VAL A 200 38.04 -38.58 13.60
CA VAL A 200 39.27 -37.88 13.20
C VAL A 200 39.99 -37.28 14.43
N PHE A 201 39.20 -36.79 15.39
CA PHE A 201 39.69 -36.33 16.69
C PHE A 201 38.62 -36.62 17.73
N LYS A 202 38.98 -37.22 18.87
CA LYS A 202 38.03 -37.53 19.95
C LYS A 202 38.64 -37.19 21.30
N ALA A 203 37.98 -36.29 22.02
CA ALA A 203 38.24 -36.04 23.43
C ALA A 203 37.13 -36.70 24.25
N SER A 204 37.50 -37.63 25.13
CA SER A 204 36.54 -38.36 25.97
C SER A 204 36.90 -38.30 27.44
N ASP A 205 35.93 -38.63 28.29
CA ASP A 205 36.20 -39.01 29.67
C ASP A 205 37.00 -40.32 29.74
N ALA A 206 37.51 -40.66 30.94
CA ALA A 206 38.34 -41.85 31.14
C ALA A 206 37.60 -43.16 30.80
N ALA A 207 36.28 -43.17 30.97
CA ALA A 207 35.42 -44.32 30.65
C ALA A 207 35.02 -44.39 29.16
N GLN A 208 35.37 -43.38 28.35
CA GLN A 208 34.96 -43.21 26.95
C GLN A 208 33.44 -43.14 26.73
N SER A 209 32.68 -42.89 27.80
CA SER A 209 31.22 -42.84 27.80
C SER A 209 30.69 -41.47 27.38
N LYS A 210 31.49 -40.42 27.58
CA LYS A 210 31.20 -39.04 27.19
C LYS A 210 32.31 -38.53 26.30
N TYR A 211 31.96 -37.90 25.20
CA TYR A 211 32.95 -37.36 24.28
C TYR A 211 32.46 -36.15 23.51
N THR A 212 33.42 -35.40 23.01
CA THR A 212 33.28 -34.47 21.89
C THR A 212 34.29 -34.90 20.82
N ALA A 213 33.84 -35.02 19.59
CA ALA A 213 34.66 -35.51 18.49
C ALA A 213 34.44 -34.71 17.22
N VAL A 214 35.45 -34.70 16.35
CA VAL A 214 35.28 -34.46 14.92
C VAL A 214 35.14 -35.84 14.29
N ASN A 215 33.93 -36.19 13.85
CA ASN A 215 33.64 -37.53 13.34
C ASN A 215 34.27 -37.75 11.95
N LYS A 216 34.12 -38.96 11.41
CA LYS A 216 34.64 -39.33 10.07
C LYS A 216 34.10 -38.48 8.90
N ASN A 217 32.98 -37.76 9.10
CA ASN A 217 32.40 -36.83 8.13
C ASN A 217 32.89 -35.39 8.33
N ALA A 218 33.87 -35.17 9.21
CA ALA A 218 34.35 -33.86 9.64
C ALA A 218 33.30 -33.00 10.39
N GLU A 219 32.31 -33.64 11.01
CA GLU A 219 31.29 -32.96 11.81
C GLU A 219 31.71 -32.92 13.28
N LEU A 220 31.47 -31.79 13.95
CA LEU A 220 31.59 -31.70 15.40
C LEU A 220 30.39 -32.39 16.06
N VAL A 221 30.64 -33.49 16.77
CA VAL A 221 29.62 -34.30 17.45
C VAL A 221 29.90 -34.41 18.95
N THR A 222 28.84 -34.43 19.76
CA THR A 222 28.91 -34.69 21.20
C THR A 222 27.75 -35.59 21.62
N ASN A 223 27.97 -36.44 22.61
CA ASN A 223 26.92 -37.28 23.22
C ASN A 223 26.57 -36.85 24.65
N ALA A 224 27.04 -35.68 25.06
CA ALA A 224 26.76 -35.05 26.34
C ALA A 224 26.45 -33.57 26.13
N THR A 225 26.19 -32.83 27.21
CA THR A 225 26.07 -31.37 27.13
C THR A 225 27.41 -30.76 26.68
N ALA A 226 27.42 -30.09 25.53
CA ALA A 226 28.53 -29.23 25.13
C ALA A 226 28.21 -27.77 25.48
N THR A 227 29.16 -27.11 26.13
CA THR A 227 29.07 -25.69 26.47
C THR A 227 30.17 -24.94 25.74
N PHE A 228 29.80 -23.92 24.98
CA PHE A 228 30.73 -23.04 24.28
C PHE A 228 30.57 -21.64 24.84
N ASN A 229 31.59 -21.12 25.52
CA ASN A 229 31.66 -19.71 25.83
C ASN A 229 32.16 -18.98 24.57
N ASP A 230 31.43 -17.94 24.14
CA ASP A 230 31.76 -17.14 22.97
C ASP A 230 31.94 -17.95 21.67
N ALA A 231 30.96 -18.82 21.36
CA ALA A 231 30.94 -19.60 20.13
C ALA A 231 30.93 -18.69 18.89
N ARG A 232 32.03 -18.69 18.13
CA ARG A 232 32.12 -18.05 16.82
C ARG A 232 32.08 -19.12 15.73
N ILE A 233 31.04 -19.08 14.92
CA ILE A 233 30.90 -19.88 13.70
C ILE A 233 30.96 -18.89 12.52
N GLY A 234 31.47 -19.31 11.37
CA GLY A 234 31.60 -18.45 10.19
C GLY A 234 33.04 -18.33 9.68
N GLY A 235 33.16 -18.10 8.37
CA GLY A 235 34.43 -17.93 7.66
C GLY A 235 34.35 -16.77 6.68
N GLY A 236 35.49 -16.32 6.16
CA GLY A 236 35.58 -15.17 5.23
C GLY A 236 35.06 -15.43 3.81
N LEU A 237 34.27 -16.48 3.58
CA LEU A 237 33.72 -16.83 2.27
C LEU A 237 32.21 -16.57 2.20
N ALA A 238 31.75 -16.21 1.01
CA ALA A 238 30.43 -15.63 0.71
C ALA A 238 29.20 -16.50 1.03
N THR A 239 29.36 -17.75 1.50
CA THR A 239 28.24 -18.67 1.76
C THR A 239 27.27 -18.16 2.82
N PHE A 240 27.71 -17.25 3.71
CA PHE A 240 26.88 -16.64 4.75
C PHE A 240 26.72 -15.13 4.60
N GLY A 241 26.88 -14.58 3.39
CA GLY A 241 26.58 -13.16 3.11
C GLY A 241 27.61 -12.14 3.59
N GLY A 242 28.74 -12.58 4.16
CA GLY A 242 29.81 -11.69 4.64
C GLY A 242 29.59 -11.16 6.06
N GLY A 243 30.70 -10.74 6.67
CA GLY A 243 30.78 -10.11 7.99
C GLY A 243 31.92 -10.67 8.86
N ALA A 244 32.68 -9.77 9.47
CA ALA A 244 33.82 -10.12 10.31
C ALA A 244 33.40 -10.37 11.77
N GLY A 245 33.98 -11.37 12.44
CA GLY A 245 33.95 -11.42 13.91
C GLY A 245 32.94 -12.35 14.60
N GLY A 246 32.46 -13.42 13.95
CA GLY A 246 31.66 -14.48 14.59
C GLY A 246 30.17 -14.32 14.33
N ILE A 247 29.68 -15.06 13.32
CA ILE A 247 28.30 -15.00 12.82
C ILE A 247 27.66 -16.36 13.00
N LEU A 248 26.63 -16.45 13.83
CA LEU A 248 25.78 -17.63 13.82
C LEU A 248 24.85 -17.56 12.60
N ALA A 249 25.21 -18.26 11.53
CA ALA A 249 24.46 -18.30 10.28
C ALA A 249 23.71 -19.63 10.11
N PHE A 250 22.55 -19.57 9.46
CA PHE A 250 21.71 -20.73 9.18
C PHE A 250 21.56 -20.86 7.67
N ALA A 251 21.96 -22.00 7.11
CA ALA A 251 21.66 -22.31 5.71
C ALA A 251 20.15 -22.53 5.55
N ASN A 252 19.62 -22.16 4.38
CA ASN A 252 18.24 -22.50 4.03
C ASN A 252 18.07 -24.02 4.05
N ALA A 253 17.10 -24.50 4.83
CA ALA A 253 16.70 -25.89 4.83
C ALA A 253 16.06 -26.23 3.49
N ALA A 254 16.60 -27.24 2.79
CA ALA A 254 15.99 -27.78 1.57
C ALA A 254 14.63 -28.47 1.85
N THR A 255 14.45 -28.96 3.08
CA THR A 255 13.19 -29.50 3.57
C THR A 255 12.95 -28.96 4.98
N PRO A 256 11.83 -28.25 5.22
CA PRO A 256 11.54 -27.70 6.54
C PRO A 256 11.36 -28.80 7.60
N PRO A 257 11.71 -28.53 8.87
CA PRO A 257 11.48 -29.48 9.96
C PRO A 257 9.99 -29.87 10.09
N THR A 258 9.69 -31.18 10.12
CA THR A 258 8.31 -31.71 10.12
C THR A 258 7.85 -32.32 11.45
N SER A 259 8.75 -32.65 12.38
CA SER A 259 8.42 -33.06 13.78
C SER A 259 8.59 -31.94 14.83
N ASN A 260 7.61 -31.76 15.72
CA ASN A 260 7.67 -30.73 16.77
C ASN A 260 8.80 -31.05 17.76
N PRO A 261 9.67 -30.07 18.11
CA PRO A 261 10.67 -30.26 19.16
C PRO A 261 10.02 -30.30 20.55
N VAL A 262 10.75 -30.77 21.58
CA VAL A 262 10.31 -30.61 22.98
C VAL A 262 10.47 -29.14 23.45
N GLY A 263 11.32 -28.36 22.78
CA GLY A 263 11.53 -26.93 23.02
C GLY A 263 11.22 -26.09 21.79
N ALA A 264 12.24 -25.45 21.23
CA ALA A 264 12.13 -24.70 19.99
C ALA A 264 13.29 -25.03 19.04
N LEU A 265 13.03 -24.93 17.74
CA LEU A 265 13.99 -25.16 16.68
C LEU A 265 14.09 -23.90 15.82
N LEU A 266 15.30 -23.34 15.71
CA LEU A 266 15.60 -22.26 14.77
C LEU A 266 16.06 -22.85 13.44
N TYR A 267 15.49 -22.38 12.33
CA TYR A 267 15.89 -22.81 10.99
C TYR A 267 15.66 -21.68 9.99
N ALA A 268 16.40 -21.67 8.86
CA ALA A 268 16.13 -20.76 7.76
C ALA A 268 15.41 -21.50 6.62
N GLU A 269 14.50 -20.82 5.93
CA GLU A 269 13.81 -21.36 4.74
C GLU A 269 13.44 -20.19 3.83
N GLY A 270 13.75 -20.27 2.54
CA GLY A 270 13.44 -19.20 1.59
C GLY A 270 14.11 -17.86 1.90
N GLY A 271 15.24 -17.87 2.62
CA GLY A 271 15.98 -16.67 3.00
C GLY A 271 15.51 -16.00 4.29
N VAL A 272 14.52 -16.55 5.00
CA VAL A 272 14.03 -16.01 6.26
C VAL A 272 14.33 -16.94 7.43
N LEU A 273 14.69 -16.38 8.58
CA LEU A 273 14.84 -17.12 9.83
C LEU A 273 13.45 -17.41 10.42
N LYS A 274 13.25 -18.66 10.84
CA LYS A 274 12.00 -19.16 11.42
C LYS A 274 12.28 -19.90 12.73
N VAL A 275 11.29 -19.89 13.61
CA VAL A 275 11.29 -20.69 14.84
C VAL A 275 10.08 -21.61 14.81
N ARG A 276 10.30 -22.91 14.99
CA ARG A 276 9.25 -23.88 15.27
C ARG A 276 9.21 -24.21 16.75
N GLN A 277 8.04 -24.12 17.34
CA GLN A 277 7.80 -24.39 18.75
C GLN A 277 7.27 -25.81 18.98
N ALA A 278 7.23 -26.23 20.25
CA ALA A 278 6.76 -27.55 20.65
C ALA A 278 5.27 -27.80 20.34
N ASP A 279 4.46 -26.75 20.32
CA ASP A 279 3.04 -26.81 19.92
C ASP A 279 2.83 -26.96 18.41
N GLY A 280 3.90 -26.83 17.62
CA GLY A 280 3.89 -26.90 16.15
C GLY A 280 3.74 -25.55 15.45
N THR A 281 3.59 -24.46 16.21
CA THR A 281 3.58 -23.11 15.67
C THR A 281 4.94 -22.80 15.04
N VAL A 282 4.91 -22.28 13.81
CA VAL A 282 6.08 -21.76 13.10
C VAL A 282 5.90 -20.26 12.92
N PHE A 283 6.81 -19.44 13.47
CA PHE A 283 6.81 -18.00 13.21
C PHE A 283 8.11 -17.54 12.57
N THR A 284 7.99 -16.55 11.67
CA THR A 284 9.13 -15.91 11.01
C THR A 284 9.70 -14.83 11.91
N VAL A 285 11.02 -14.82 12.10
CA VAL A 285 11.73 -13.75 12.79
C VAL A 285 11.90 -12.59 11.81
N ALA A 286 10.88 -11.75 11.69
CA ALA A 286 10.85 -10.59 10.82
C ALA A 286 10.29 -9.36 11.57
N ALA A 287 10.57 -8.17 11.04
CA ALA A 287 9.94 -6.94 11.52
C ALA A 287 8.42 -7.01 11.27
N ALA A 288 7.62 -6.63 12.26
CA ALA A 288 6.17 -6.57 12.09
C ALA A 288 5.82 -5.51 11.02
N PRO A 289 4.90 -5.81 10.07
CA PRO A 289 4.51 -4.86 9.02
C PRO A 289 3.78 -3.62 9.56
N VAL A 290 3.25 -3.71 10.78
CA VAL A 290 2.65 -2.59 11.51
C VAL A 290 3.54 -2.29 12.72
N THR A 291 4.16 -1.12 12.73
CA THR A 291 5.08 -0.69 13.80
C THR A 291 4.35 0.03 14.94
N SER A 292 3.20 0.65 14.65
CA SER A 292 2.33 1.24 15.66
C SER A 292 0.87 1.38 15.21
N VAL A 293 -0.07 1.37 16.16
CA VAL A 293 -1.48 1.77 15.98
C VAL A 293 -1.85 2.64 17.18
N ASN A 294 -2.32 3.87 16.92
CA ASN A 294 -2.76 4.80 17.98
C ASN A 294 -1.82 4.86 19.19
N THR A 295 -0.53 5.11 18.95
CA THR A 295 0.55 5.20 19.95
C THR A 295 0.99 3.87 20.60
N MET A 296 0.27 2.78 20.39
CA MET A 296 0.71 1.45 20.81
C MET A 296 1.75 0.92 19.81
N THR A 297 2.86 0.36 20.32
CA THR A 297 3.95 -0.22 19.53
C THR A 297 4.15 -1.70 19.92
N GLY A 298 4.81 -2.48 19.07
CA GLY A 298 5.17 -3.88 19.37
C GLY A 298 4.09 -4.90 18.99
N ALA A 299 3.85 -5.90 19.85
CA ALA A 299 2.80 -6.89 19.65
C ALA A 299 1.43 -6.27 20.02
N ILE A 300 0.71 -5.79 19.01
CA ILE A 300 -0.54 -5.03 19.21
C ILE A 300 -1.73 -5.99 19.23
N VAL A 301 -2.38 -6.12 20.38
CA VAL A 301 -3.72 -6.72 20.51
C VAL A 301 -4.72 -5.56 20.57
N LEU A 302 -5.63 -5.47 19.61
CA LEU A 302 -6.60 -4.37 19.49
C LEU A 302 -7.99 -4.79 19.99
N ALA A 303 -8.58 -3.96 20.85
CA ALA A 303 -10.01 -3.90 21.11
C ALA A 303 -10.67 -2.86 20.18
N ALA A 304 -12.00 -2.91 20.05
CA ALA A 304 -12.77 -1.95 19.25
C ALA A 304 -12.51 -0.48 19.66
N ALA A 305 -12.29 -0.24 20.95
CA ALA A 305 -11.95 1.08 21.48
C ALA A 305 -10.61 1.61 20.92
N ASP A 306 -9.65 0.73 20.67
CA ASP A 306 -8.30 1.12 20.24
C ASP A 306 -8.26 1.68 18.82
N ILE A 307 -9.29 1.41 18.01
CA ILE A 307 -9.40 1.87 16.62
C ILE A 307 -10.62 2.77 16.37
N GLY A 308 -11.30 3.19 17.44
CA GLY A 308 -12.55 3.95 17.32
C GLY A 308 -13.64 3.18 16.56
N ALA A 309 -13.57 1.84 16.53
CA ALA A 309 -14.58 1.03 15.91
C ALA A 309 -15.83 1.08 16.79
N ALA A 310 -16.92 1.56 16.20
CA ALA A 310 -18.20 1.56 16.87
C ALA A 310 -18.65 0.12 17.17
N THR A 311 -19.35 -0.06 18.29
CA THR A 311 -19.96 -1.35 18.64
C THR A 311 -20.93 -1.80 17.54
N ALA A 312 -21.11 -3.12 17.39
CA ALA A 312 -21.98 -3.74 16.37
C ALA A 312 -23.42 -3.19 16.37
N VAL A 313 -23.84 -2.56 17.48
CA VAL A 313 -25.00 -1.68 17.54
C VAL A 313 -24.52 -0.30 17.99
N HIS A 314 -24.68 0.70 17.13
CA HIS A 314 -24.55 2.11 17.48
C HIS A 314 -25.61 2.91 16.72
N THR A 315 -26.11 3.96 17.36
CA THR A 315 -27.12 4.85 16.80
C THR A 315 -26.49 6.19 16.49
N HIS A 316 -26.61 6.64 15.25
CA HIS A 316 -26.31 8.01 14.89
C HIS A 316 -27.52 8.89 15.18
N THR A 317 -27.30 10.01 15.84
CA THR A 317 -28.28 11.08 15.96
C THR A 317 -28.42 11.81 14.62
N ALA A 318 -29.51 12.57 14.44
CA ALA A 318 -29.69 13.39 13.24
C ALA A 318 -28.52 14.37 13.04
N ALA A 319 -27.95 14.90 14.14
CA ALA A 319 -26.78 15.76 14.11
C ALA A 319 -25.54 15.04 13.56
N ASP A 320 -25.35 13.77 13.92
CA ASP A 320 -24.19 12.96 13.49
C ASP A 320 -24.17 12.73 11.97
N VAL A 321 -25.32 12.84 11.29
CA VAL A 321 -25.46 12.62 9.84
C VAL A 321 -25.88 13.88 9.07
N GLY A 322 -25.91 15.04 9.72
CA GLY A 322 -26.36 16.30 9.09
C GLY A 322 -27.84 16.31 8.70
N ALA A 323 -28.66 15.47 9.33
CA ALA A 323 -30.11 15.45 9.16
C ALA A 323 -30.80 16.44 10.13
N VAL A 324 -32.01 16.87 9.77
CA VAL A 324 -32.85 17.70 10.64
C VAL A 324 -33.62 16.82 11.62
N ALA A 325 -33.52 17.11 12.91
CA ALA A 325 -34.21 16.35 13.95
C ALA A 325 -35.74 16.46 13.84
N THR A 326 -36.45 15.39 14.21
CA THR A 326 -37.92 15.36 14.27
C THR A 326 -38.46 16.51 15.12
N GLY A 327 -39.52 17.16 14.64
CA GLY A 327 -40.15 18.30 15.33
C GLY A 327 -39.45 19.63 15.15
N THR A 328 -38.34 19.68 14.40
CA THR A 328 -37.66 20.94 14.07
C THR A 328 -38.31 21.57 12.84
N ALA A 329 -38.60 22.86 12.91
CA ALA A 329 -39.04 23.62 11.75
C ALA A 329 -37.91 23.71 10.71
N VAL A 330 -38.23 23.44 9.45
CA VAL A 330 -37.31 23.62 8.32
C VAL A 330 -37.64 24.95 7.65
N LEU A 331 -36.75 25.93 7.76
CA LEU A 331 -36.83 27.14 6.96
C LEU A 331 -36.22 26.86 5.58
N LEU A 332 -37.07 26.83 4.56
CA LEU A 332 -36.66 26.71 3.16
C LEU A 332 -36.63 28.12 2.55
N THR A 333 -35.44 28.62 2.23
CA THR A 333 -35.27 29.94 1.60
C THR A 333 -35.13 29.81 0.09
N GLY A 334 -35.80 30.68 -0.66
CA GLY A 334 -35.73 30.72 -2.12
C GLY A 334 -36.83 29.90 -2.80
N THR A 335 -36.70 29.73 -4.12
CA THR A 335 -37.65 28.95 -4.92
C THR A 335 -37.51 27.46 -4.64
N GLN A 336 -38.59 26.85 -4.17
CA GLN A 336 -38.62 25.42 -3.90
C GLN A 336 -39.35 24.66 -5.00
N THR A 337 -38.72 23.64 -5.55
CA THR A 337 -39.39 22.64 -6.41
C THR A 337 -39.64 21.39 -5.58
N VAL A 338 -40.91 21.03 -5.39
CA VAL A 338 -41.31 19.84 -4.62
C VAL A 338 -42.00 18.86 -5.56
N ALA A 339 -41.35 17.73 -5.85
CA ALA A 339 -41.84 16.73 -6.80
C ALA A 339 -42.67 15.62 -6.14
N GLY A 340 -43.70 15.13 -6.84
CA GLY A 340 -44.57 14.04 -6.39
C GLY A 340 -45.53 14.43 -5.26
N ASN A 341 -46.44 13.53 -4.89
CA ASN A 341 -47.49 13.81 -3.91
C ASN A 341 -46.89 14.17 -2.54
N LYS A 342 -47.47 15.16 -1.86
CA LYS A 342 -47.11 15.59 -0.51
C LYS A 342 -48.36 15.64 0.35
N THR A 343 -48.22 15.17 1.59
CA THR A 343 -49.27 15.21 2.59
C THR A 343 -48.83 16.16 3.71
N PHE A 344 -49.64 17.17 3.98
CA PHE A 344 -49.47 18.06 5.13
C PHE A 344 -50.56 17.73 6.15
N SER A 345 -50.17 17.29 7.35
CA SER A 345 -51.11 16.86 8.40
C SER A 345 -51.67 18.02 9.25
N GLY A 346 -51.34 19.27 8.90
CA GLY A 346 -51.78 20.47 9.60
C GLY A 346 -52.28 21.55 8.64
N ASN A 347 -52.58 22.72 9.18
CA ASN A 347 -53.04 23.87 8.39
C ASN A 347 -51.98 24.31 7.37
N VAL A 348 -52.42 24.61 6.16
CA VAL A 348 -51.57 25.17 5.10
C VAL A 348 -52.01 26.61 4.84
N THR A 349 -51.07 27.55 4.93
CA THR A 349 -51.30 28.95 4.56
C THR A 349 -50.51 29.25 3.30
N VAL A 350 -51.22 29.63 2.25
CA VAL A 350 -50.63 30.13 1.00
C VAL A 350 -50.77 31.64 0.98
N GLN A 351 -49.68 32.34 0.68
CA GLN A 351 -49.68 33.78 0.42
C GLN A 351 -49.35 34.03 -1.05
N GLY A 352 -49.97 35.03 -1.66
CA GLY A 352 -49.77 35.34 -3.07
C GLY A 352 -50.72 34.57 -4.00
N VAL A 353 -50.28 34.30 -5.23
CA VAL A 353 -51.07 33.56 -6.23
C VAL A 353 -51.34 32.13 -5.74
N GLY A 354 -52.56 31.64 -5.94
CA GLY A 354 -53.06 30.37 -5.40
C GLY A 354 -53.59 30.48 -3.96
N GLN A 355 -53.55 31.65 -3.34
CA GLN A 355 -54.20 31.88 -2.05
C GLN A 355 -55.73 31.83 -2.21
N THR A 356 -56.37 30.94 -1.46
CA THR A 356 -57.83 30.94 -1.26
C THR A 356 -58.19 31.57 0.09
N GLN A 357 -59.06 32.56 0.07
CA GLN A 357 -59.67 33.18 1.25
C GLN A 357 -61.17 32.86 1.23
N ALA A 358 -61.76 32.55 2.37
CA ALA A 358 -63.20 32.34 2.49
C ALA A 358 -63.70 32.84 3.83
N ILE A 359 -64.89 33.45 3.82
CA ILE A 359 -65.61 33.84 5.03
C ILE A 359 -67.06 33.35 4.94
N VAL A 360 -67.53 32.73 6.02
CA VAL A 360 -68.93 32.32 6.17
C VAL A 360 -69.59 33.31 7.11
N LYS A 361 -70.74 33.85 6.69
CA LYS A 361 -71.56 34.77 7.48
C LYS A 361 -71.96 34.10 8.80
N THR A 362 -71.61 34.73 9.92
CA THR A 362 -71.75 34.15 11.26
C THR A 362 -73.08 34.46 11.94
N ALA A 363 -73.78 35.50 11.49
CA ALA A 363 -75.09 35.89 12.01
C ALA A 363 -75.97 36.50 10.91
N ASP A 364 -77.27 36.31 11.04
CA ASP A 364 -78.30 36.89 10.17
C ASP A 364 -78.22 38.41 10.16
N THR A 365 -78.54 39.02 9.02
CA THR A 365 -78.68 40.47 8.92
C THR A 365 -79.99 40.79 8.24
N SER A 366 -80.83 41.57 8.92
CA SER A 366 -82.16 41.95 8.46
C SER A 366 -82.16 43.38 7.94
N ARG A 367 -82.92 43.63 6.87
CA ARG A 367 -83.18 44.97 6.34
C ARG A 367 -84.67 45.15 6.09
N THR A 368 -85.22 46.24 6.61
CA THR A 368 -86.62 46.63 6.51
C THR A 368 -86.70 48.04 5.94
N SER A 369 -87.67 48.28 5.06
CA SER A 369 -88.00 49.60 4.52
C SER A 369 -86.82 50.33 3.86
N THR A 370 -85.93 49.59 3.19
CA THR A 370 -84.79 50.17 2.46
C THR A 370 -84.51 49.42 1.17
N ALA A 371 -84.40 50.17 0.08
CA ALA A 371 -83.95 49.70 -1.23
C ALA A 371 -82.53 50.18 -1.58
N THR A 372 -81.82 50.80 -0.64
CA THR A 372 -80.45 51.28 -0.85
C THR A 372 -79.47 50.22 -0.35
N ALA A 373 -78.72 49.62 -1.27
CA ALA A 373 -77.69 48.65 -0.94
C ALA A 373 -76.64 49.26 0.00
N ALA A 374 -76.26 48.49 1.04
CA ALA A 374 -75.19 48.87 1.96
C ALA A 374 -74.36 47.63 2.31
N ALA A 375 -73.17 47.82 2.87
CA ALA A 375 -72.26 46.74 3.23
C ALA A 375 -72.93 45.70 4.14
N ASP A 376 -72.71 44.42 3.86
CA ASP A 376 -72.93 43.37 4.84
C ASP A 376 -71.87 43.44 5.94
N ALA A 377 -72.24 43.13 7.18
CA ALA A 377 -71.33 43.20 8.32
C ALA A 377 -70.30 42.05 8.37
N HIS A 378 -70.55 40.94 7.67
CA HIS A 378 -69.72 39.73 7.76
C HIS A 378 -69.04 39.36 6.43
N LEU A 379 -69.69 39.58 5.29
CA LEU A 379 -69.20 39.17 3.98
C LEU A 379 -68.20 40.18 3.41
N ILE A 380 -67.04 40.23 4.05
CA ILE A 380 -65.94 41.16 3.80
C ILE A 380 -64.65 40.34 3.72
N LEU A 381 -63.91 40.45 2.61
CA LEU A 381 -62.60 39.83 2.48
C LEU A 381 -61.54 40.84 2.02
N PRO A 382 -60.33 40.80 2.60
CA PRO A 382 -59.25 41.69 2.20
C PRO A 382 -58.70 41.30 0.82
N VAL A 383 -58.34 42.31 0.05
CA VAL A 383 -57.72 42.21 -1.26
C VAL A 383 -56.48 43.07 -1.32
N VAL A 384 -55.42 42.55 -1.93
CA VAL A 384 -54.16 43.29 -2.07
C VAL A 384 -54.11 44.06 -3.39
N ALA A 385 -53.28 45.10 -3.43
CA ALA A 385 -53.06 45.88 -4.64
C ALA A 385 -52.47 45.03 -5.77
N ASN A 386 -52.78 45.41 -7.02
CA ASN A 386 -52.24 44.80 -8.24
C ASN A 386 -52.47 43.28 -8.33
N ALA A 387 -53.64 42.82 -7.89
CA ALA A 387 -53.99 41.41 -7.88
C ALA A 387 -55.31 41.15 -8.61
N THR A 388 -55.44 39.95 -9.16
CA THR A 388 -56.69 39.46 -9.77
C THR A 388 -57.23 38.30 -8.96
N TYR A 389 -58.53 38.28 -8.73
CA TYR A 389 -59.24 37.25 -7.97
C TYR A 389 -60.37 36.64 -8.77
N ILE A 390 -60.57 35.32 -8.61
CA ILE A 390 -61.85 34.67 -8.88
C ILE A 390 -62.70 34.81 -7.64
N VAL A 391 -63.91 35.34 -7.81
CA VAL A 391 -64.88 35.61 -6.74
C VAL A 391 -66.01 34.60 -6.84
N GLU A 392 -66.40 34.07 -5.69
CA GLU A 392 -67.61 33.27 -5.53
C GLU A 392 -68.35 33.72 -4.27
N ALA A 393 -69.64 34.00 -4.37
CA ALA A 393 -70.49 34.21 -3.21
C ALA A 393 -71.77 33.40 -3.34
N VAL A 394 -72.14 32.70 -2.28
CA VAL A 394 -73.44 32.02 -2.17
C VAL A 394 -74.23 32.77 -1.13
N LEU A 395 -75.34 33.38 -1.57
CA LEU A 395 -76.18 34.23 -0.75
C LEU A 395 -77.55 33.58 -0.62
N VAL A 396 -78.02 33.39 0.61
CA VAL A 396 -79.33 32.80 0.91
C VAL A 396 -80.09 33.73 1.84
N TRP A 397 -81.36 34.02 1.52
CA TRP A 397 -82.15 34.98 2.29
C TRP A 397 -83.61 34.53 2.48
N THR A 398 -84.26 35.07 3.50
CA THR A 398 -85.73 35.04 3.60
C THR A 398 -86.32 36.25 2.89
N ASN A 399 -87.35 36.05 2.08
CA ASN A 399 -88.02 37.12 1.36
C ASN A 399 -89.29 37.55 2.09
N GLY A 400 -89.25 38.70 2.78
CA GLY A 400 -90.44 39.32 3.40
C GLY A 400 -91.41 39.96 2.42
N GLY A 401 -91.24 39.78 1.10
CA GLY A 401 -92.03 40.39 0.03
C GLY A 401 -91.37 41.61 -0.61
N GLY A 402 -90.25 42.08 -0.09
CA GLY A 402 -89.44 43.16 -0.68
C GLY A 402 -88.41 42.68 -1.71
N GLY A 403 -88.22 41.37 -1.87
CA GLY A 403 -87.15 40.81 -2.70
C GLY A 403 -85.76 41.12 -2.16
N PHE A 404 -84.74 40.92 -2.99
CA PHE A 404 -83.33 41.12 -2.69
C PHE A 404 -82.64 41.85 -3.84
N ARG A 405 -81.72 42.75 -3.52
CA ARG A 405 -80.77 43.31 -4.49
C ARG A 405 -79.38 43.27 -3.92
N ALA A 406 -78.38 43.09 -4.75
CA ALA A 406 -76.99 43.13 -4.33
C ALA A 406 -76.07 43.69 -5.40
N ASP A 407 -75.02 44.33 -4.90
CA ASP A 407 -73.89 44.86 -5.66
C ASP A 407 -72.60 44.58 -4.87
N TRP A 408 -71.48 45.09 -5.38
CA TRP A 408 -70.18 44.99 -4.74
C TRP A 408 -69.60 46.38 -4.43
N SER A 409 -68.87 46.49 -3.32
CA SER A 409 -67.88 47.57 -3.17
C SER A 409 -66.49 46.99 -3.03
N ALA A 410 -65.54 47.64 -3.70
CA ALA A 410 -64.13 47.31 -3.67
C ALA A 410 -63.29 48.59 -3.57
N PRO A 411 -61.96 48.49 -3.35
CA PRO A 411 -61.08 49.65 -3.29
C PRO A 411 -61.08 50.47 -4.57
N SER A 412 -60.68 51.74 -4.48
CA SER A 412 -60.59 52.64 -5.64
C SER A 412 -59.68 52.06 -6.74
N GLY A 413 -60.17 52.09 -7.98
CA GLY A 413 -59.46 51.54 -9.14
C GLY A 413 -59.64 50.03 -9.32
N ALA A 414 -60.50 49.38 -8.54
CA ALA A 414 -60.93 48.01 -8.81
C ALA A 414 -61.99 47.95 -9.92
N SER A 415 -62.02 46.85 -10.67
CA SER A 415 -63.06 46.52 -11.65
C SER A 415 -63.50 45.07 -11.50
N MET A 416 -64.74 44.75 -11.88
CA MET A 416 -65.27 43.40 -11.77
C MET A 416 -66.27 43.12 -12.87
N VAL A 417 -66.20 41.92 -13.45
CA VAL A 417 -67.27 41.34 -14.27
C VAL A 417 -67.81 40.13 -13.54
N TRP A 418 -69.14 39.99 -13.48
CA TRP A 418 -69.76 38.95 -12.67
C TRP A 418 -71.16 38.60 -13.17
N THR A 419 -71.60 37.40 -12.82
CA THR A 419 -72.91 36.85 -13.15
C THR A 419 -73.49 36.15 -11.95
N ASP A 420 -74.81 36.09 -11.90
CA ASP A 420 -75.52 35.13 -11.08
C ASP A 420 -75.64 33.76 -11.78
N ASN A 421 -76.23 32.79 -11.08
CA ASN A 421 -76.46 31.44 -11.57
C ASN A 421 -77.63 31.32 -12.57
N ASP A 422 -78.39 32.40 -12.82
CA ASP A 422 -79.57 32.42 -13.67
C ASP A 422 -79.37 33.27 -14.95
N GLY A 423 -78.15 33.76 -15.18
CA GLY A 423 -77.72 34.44 -16.41
C GLY A 423 -77.83 35.97 -16.38
N ALA A 424 -78.15 36.56 -15.24
CA ALA A 424 -78.06 38.01 -15.01
C ALA A 424 -76.62 38.38 -14.64
N GLY A 425 -76.02 39.29 -15.40
CA GLY A 425 -74.63 39.71 -15.19
C GLY A 425 -74.45 41.22 -15.25
N ALA A 426 -73.34 41.67 -14.67
CA ALA A 426 -72.91 43.05 -14.63
C ALA A 426 -71.42 43.17 -14.94
N ALA A 427 -71.03 44.29 -15.55
CA ALA A 427 -69.67 44.57 -15.99
C ALA A 427 -68.94 45.59 -15.09
N ASP A 428 -69.54 45.93 -13.95
CA ASP A 428 -69.01 46.84 -12.96
C ASP A 428 -69.43 46.43 -11.54
N LEU A 429 -68.79 47.04 -10.54
CA LEU A 429 -69.00 46.73 -9.12
C LEU A 429 -70.34 47.26 -8.60
N GLY A 430 -70.84 48.37 -9.14
CA GLY A 430 -71.95 49.14 -8.55
C GLY A 430 -73.34 48.85 -9.12
N THR A 431 -73.43 48.03 -10.16
CA THR A 431 -74.72 47.63 -10.74
C THR A 431 -75.41 46.62 -9.84
N ASP A 432 -76.58 47.00 -9.31
CA ASP A 432 -77.45 46.09 -8.56
C ASP A 432 -78.01 44.99 -9.48
N LEU A 433 -77.77 43.73 -9.13
CA LEU A 433 -78.63 42.63 -9.60
C LEU A 433 -79.82 42.48 -8.66
N THR A 434 -81.00 42.23 -9.22
CA THR A 434 -82.27 42.30 -8.49
C THR A 434 -83.06 41.00 -8.60
N PHE A 435 -83.69 40.63 -7.48
CA PHE A 435 -84.37 39.36 -7.28
C PHE A 435 -85.71 39.60 -6.59
N SER A 436 -86.82 39.39 -7.30
CA SER A 436 -88.15 39.72 -6.76
C SER A 436 -88.73 38.63 -5.87
N VAL A 437 -88.57 37.35 -6.25
CA VAL A 437 -89.25 36.21 -5.62
C VAL A 437 -88.32 35.12 -5.10
N THR A 438 -87.10 35.03 -5.62
CA THR A 438 -86.15 34.00 -5.20
C THR A 438 -85.66 34.23 -3.77
N THR A 439 -85.00 33.21 -3.21
CA THR A 439 -84.50 33.17 -1.83
C THR A 439 -83.02 32.77 -1.75
N GLY A 440 -82.34 32.72 -2.90
CA GLY A 440 -80.93 32.38 -2.99
C GLY A 440 -80.36 32.68 -4.38
N THR A 441 -79.05 32.93 -4.43
CA THR A 441 -78.29 33.09 -5.67
C THR A 441 -76.80 32.80 -5.43
N THR A 442 -76.09 32.43 -6.50
CA THR A 442 -74.63 32.34 -6.49
C THR A 442 -74.07 33.35 -7.46
N PHE A 443 -73.19 34.23 -6.96
CA PHE A 443 -72.41 35.13 -7.79
C PHE A 443 -71.04 34.55 -8.08
N GLN A 444 -70.64 34.60 -9.35
CA GLN A 444 -69.29 34.27 -9.78
C GLN A 444 -68.75 35.39 -10.67
N GLY A 445 -67.47 35.72 -10.53
CA GLY A 445 -66.87 36.78 -11.32
C GLY A 445 -65.36 36.88 -11.20
N ALA A 446 -64.79 37.77 -12.01
CA ALA A 446 -63.38 38.11 -11.98
C ALA A 446 -63.23 39.55 -11.48
N LEU A 447 -62.49 39.73 -10.38
CA LEU A 447 -62.19 41.00 -9.75
C LEU A 447 -60.73 41.37 -10.02
N VAL A 448 -60.49 42.56 -10.56
CA VAL A 448 -59.15 43.12 -10.77
C VAL A 448 -58.96 44.29 -9.81
N ILE A 449 -57.89 44.25 -9.02
CA ILE A 449 -57.55 45.32 -8.07
C ILE A 449 -56.41 46.16 -8.63
N GLY A 450 -56.64 47.47 -8.71
CA GLY A 450 -55.62 48.45 -9.06
C GLY A 450 -54.57 48.67 -7.96
N ALA A 451 -53.96 49.85 -7.92
CA ALA A 451 -52.85 50.14 -7.02
C ALA A 451 -53.23 50.21 -5.52
N THR A 452 -54.52 50.20 -5.17
CA THR A 452 -54.99 50.40 -3.79
C THR A 452 -55.56 49.10 -3.23
N ALA A 453 -54.95 48.59 -2.16
CA ALA A 453 -55.46 47.47 -1.39
C ALA A 453 -56.68 47.88 -0.55
N GLY A 454 -57.47 46.91 -0.08
CA GLY A 454 -58.59 47.17 0.82
C GLY A 454 -59.49 45.95 0.92
N ASN A 455 -60.81 46.14 0.87
CA ASN A 455 -61.77 45.04 1.04
C ASN A 455 -62.71 44.93 -0.15
N LEU A 456 -62.98 43.69 -0.58
CA LEU A 456 -64.20 43.38 -1.31
C LEU A 456 -65.32 43.14 -0.30
N VAL A 457 -66.47 43.79 -0.53
CA VAL A 457 -67.63 43.73 0.34
C VAL A 457 -68.88 43.47 -0.48
N VAL A 458 -69.66 42.47 -0.07
CA VAL A 458 -71.03 42.29 -0.57
C VAL A 458 -71.89 43.39 0.02
N ARG A 459 -72.59 44.14 -0.84
CA ARG A 459 -73.62 45.08 -0.42
C ARG A 459 -74.96 44.59 -0.89
N TRP A 460 -76.00 44.80 -0.09
CA TRP A 460 -77.33 44.31 -0.44
C TRP A 460 -78.44 45.15 0.18
N ALA A 461 -79.68 45.03 -0.30
CA ALA A 461 -80.88 45.61 0.31
C ALA A 461 -82.13 44.85 -0.12
N GLN A 462 -83.30 45.34 0.26
CA GLN A 462 -84.53 44.86 -0.37
C GLN A 462 -84.55 45.33 -1.83
N ASN A 463 -85.09 44.51 -2.74
CA ASN A 463 -85.26 44.94 -4.13
C ASN A 463 -86.21 46.15 -4.21
N ALA A 464 -87.35 46.05 -3.53
CA ALA A 464 -88.31 47.11 -3.29
C ALA A 464 -88.50 47.28 -1.77
N SER A 465 -88.59 48.53 -1.32
CA SER A 465 -88.79 48.84 0.10
C SER A 465 -90.08 48.21 0.62
N ASN A 466 -89.98 47.41 1.69
CA ASN A 466 -91.10 46.70 2.30
C ASN A 466 -91.01 46.73 3.84
N THR A 467 -92.13 46.72 4.54
CA THR A 467 -92.17 46.73 6.01
C THR A 467 -91.74 45.40 6.62
N ALA A 468 -91.96 44.27 5.94
CA ALA A 468 -91.43 42.97 6.31
C ALA A 468 -89.97 42.83 5.84
N ALA A 469 -89.14 42.23 6.69
CA ALA A 469 -87.69 42.17 6.48
C ALA A 469 -87.29 41.21 5.35
N THR A 470 -86.32 41.64 4.54
CA THR A 470 -85.46 40.70 3.84
C THR A 470 -84.28 40.38 4.76
N VAL A 471 -83.99 39.10 5.00
CA VAL A 471 -82.94 38.67 5.94
C VAL A 471 -81.91 37.83 5.21
N LEU A 472 -80.68 38.33 5.09
CA LEU A 472 -79.57 37.54 4.58
C LEU A 472 -79.06 36.63 5.71
N LEU A 473 -79.08 35.32 5.47
CA LEU A 473 -78.91 34.30 6.50
C LEU A 473 -77.43 33.97 6.77
N ALA A 474 -77.13 33.67 8.03
CA ALA A 474 -75.90 33.00 8.44
C ALA A 474 -75.71 31.70 7.63
N GLY A 475 -74.46 31.35 7.34
CA GLY A 475 -74.14 30.25 6.42
C GLY A 475 -73.98 30.66 4.95
N SER A 476 -74.47 31.84 4.55
CA SER A 476 -74.05 32.48 3.28
C SER A 476 -72.53 32.71 3.31
N TYR A 477 -71.83 32.64 2.19
CA TYR A 477 -70.36 32.82 2.18
C TYR A 477 -69.85 33.64 1.00
N LEU A 478 -68.63 34.14 1.18
CA LEU A 478 -67.81 34.79 0.17
C LEU A 478 -66.45 34.10 0.12
N LYS A 479 -65.96 33.79 -1.09
CA LYS A 479 -64.69 33.14 -1.35
C LYS A 479 -63.94 33.90 -2.45
N LEU A 480 -62.63 34.07 -2.26
CA LEU A 480 -61.70 34.65 -3.22
C LEU A 480 -60.55 33.69 -3.47
N GLU A 481 -60.20 33.48 -4.73
CA GLU A 481 -58.96 32.82 -5.12
C GLU A 481 -58.08 33.79 -5.89
N ARG A 482 -56.87 34.06 -5.40
CA ARG A 482 -55.92 34.94 -6.09
C ARG A 482 -55.26 34.22 -7.26
N VAL A 483 -55.40 34.77 -8.46
CA VAL A 483 -54.88 34.18 -9.71
C VAL A 483 -53.77 35.00 -10.38
N ALA A 484 -53.59 36.26 -9.97
CA ALA A 484 -52.46 37.12 -10.37
C ALA A 484 -52.08 38.07 -9.22
#